data_AF-A0AAV4CFC0-F1
#
_entry.id   AF-A0AAV4CFC0-F1
#
_cell.length_a   1.000
_cell.length_b   1.000
_cell.length_c   1.000
_cell.angle_alpha   90.00
_cell.angle_beta   90.00
_cell.angle_gamma   90.00
#
_symmetry.space_group_name_H-M   'P 1'
#
loop_
_entity.id
_entity.type
_entity.pdbx_description
1 polymer ?
#
loop_
_entity_poly.entity_id
_entity_poly.type
_entity_poly.pdbx_seq_one_letter_code
_entity_poly.pdbx_strand_id
1 'polypeptide(L)'
;MKTILTNKHISIETRKRALQCYIEPVLMYRCEAWTISKQIPNKLEATEMWFLRRMLRIPWTAKKTNERVLNEARKTGTFGNNRKV
;
A
#
# COMPACT_ATOMS: atom_id res chain seq x y z
N MET A 1 -12.76 -6.57 4.98
CA MET A 1 -11.56 -5.70 4.97
C MET A 1 -11.80 -4.19 5.05
N LYS A 2 -13.01 -3.64 4.76
CA LYS A 2 -13.25 -2.19 4.94
C LYS A 2 -13.07 -1.75 6.40
N THR A 3 -13.58 -2.54 7.34
CA THR A 3 -13.52 -2.29 8.78
C THR A 3 -12.12 -2.18 9.36
N ILE A 4 -11.13 -2.89 8.82
CA ILE A 4 -9.76 -2.86 9.35
C ILE A 4 -9.01 -1.64 8.80
N LEU A 5 -9.14 -1.35 7.49
CA LEU A 5 -8.37 -0.31 6.83
C LEU A 5 -8.91 1.11 7.07
N THR A 6 -10.21 1.26 7.36
CA THR A 6 -10.86 2.57 7.54
C THR A 6 -11.16 2.94 9.00
N ASN A 7 -10.79 2.11 9.97
CA ASN A 7 -11.06 2.38 11.39
C ASN A 7 -10.12 3.47 11.94
N LYS A 8 -10.69 4.45 12.65
CA LYS A 8 -9.96 5.53 13.32
C LYS A 8 -9.26 5.09 14.61
N HIS A 9 -9.81 4.09 15.31
CA HIS A 9 -9.29 3.60 16.60
C HIS A 9 -8.02 2.74 16.43
N ILE A 10 -7.70 2.34 15.20
CA ILE A 10 -6.53 1.54 14.87
C ILE A 10 -5.45 2.46 14.29
N SER A 11 -4.24 2.37 14.85
CA SER A 11 -3.09 3.14 14.38
C SER A 11 -2.85 2.91 12.88
N ILE A 12 -2.33 3.93 12.21
CA ILE A 12 -2.01 3.85 10.77
C ILE A 12 -0.96 2.75 10.52
N GLU A 13 -0.03 2.57 11.46
CA GLU A 13 1.02 1.56 11.39
C GLU A 13 0.46 0.14 11.44
N THR A 14 -0.48 -0.16 12.34
CA THR A 14 -1.11 -1.49 12.41
C THR A 14 -1.87 -1.82 11.13
N ARG A 15 -2.57 -0.83 10.54
CA ARG A 15 -3.26 -0.99 9.26
C ARG A 15 -2.29 -1.25 8.11
N LYS A 16 -1.14 -0.59 8.13
CA LYS A 16 -0.07 -0.75 7.15
C LYS A 16 0.58 -2.14 7.23
N ARG A 17 0.88 -2.62 8.44
CA ARG A 17 1.41 -3.99 8.65
C ARG A 17 0.40 -5.05 8.20
N ALA A 18 -0.87 -4.87 8.50
CA ALA A 18 -1.92 -5.74 7.97
C ALA A 18 -1.92 -5.76 6.44
N LEU A 19 -1.82 -4.60 5.79
CA LEU A 19 -1.75 -4.52 4.34
C LEU A 19 -0.54 -5.28 3.77
N GLN A 20 0.64 -5.15 4.38
CA GLN A 20 1.83 -5.92 3.99
C GLN A 20 1.58 -7.43 4.12
N CYS A 21 1.03 -7.88 5.24
CA CYS A 21 0.73 -9.30 5.47
C CYS A 21 -0.26 -9.87 4.46
N TYR A 22 -1.12 -9.06 3.83
CA TYR A 22 -2.02 -9.52 2.77
C TYR A 22 -1.40 -9.41 1.37
N ILE A 23 -0.64 -8.35 1.09
CA ILE A 23 -0.08 -8.11 -0.25
C ILE A 23 1.13 -9.02 -0.53
N GLU A 24 2.03 -9.21 0.44
CA GLU A 24 3.24 -10.04 0.32
C GLU A 24 2.94 -11.49 -0.09
N PRO A 25 2.06 -12.25 0.60
CA PRO A 25 1.76 -13.62 0.18
C PRO A 25 1.01 -13.68 -1.15
N VAL A 26 0.20 -12.66 -1.48
CA VAL A 26 -0.47 -12.58 -2.79
C VAL A 26 0.55 -12.37 -3.91
N LEU A 27 1.63 -11.63 -3.65
CA LEU A 27 2.74 -11.45 -4.59
C LEU A 27 3.52 -12.75 -4.77
N MET A 28 3.92 -13.38 -3.66
CA MET A 28 4.69 -14.64 -3.67
C MET A 28 3.94 -15.74 -4.44
N TYR A 29 2.66 -15.95 -4.12
CA TYR A 29 1.84 -16.97 -4.79
C TYR A 29 1.65 -16.69 -6.29
N ARG A 30 1.50 -15.41 -6.69
CA ARG A 30 1.38 -15.06 -8.10
C ARG A 30 2.69 -15.24 -8.87
N CYS A 31 3.84 -15.00 -8.24
CA CYS A 31 5.14 -15.26 -8.86
C CYS A 31 5.39 -16.76 -9.10
N GLU A 32 4.88 -17.64 -8.24
CA GLU A 32 4.96 -19.10 -8.42
C GLU A 32 4.07 -19.61 -9.56
N ALA A 33 2.90 -19.00 -9.75
CA ALA A 33 1.89 -19.47 -10.70
C ALA A 33 1.82 -18.70 -12.04
N TRP A 34 2.46 -17.53 -12.17
CA TRP A 34 2.34 -16.64 -13.34
C TRP A 34 3.70 -16.10 -13.79
N THR A 35 3.89 -15.94 -15.11
CA THR A 35 5.04 -15.21 -15.67
C THR A 35 5.03 -13.76 -15.19
N ILE A 36 6.11 -13.32 -14.54
CA ILE A 36 6.26 -11.94 -14.05
C ILE A 36 6.32 -10.99 -15.25
N SER A 37 5.16 -10.46 -15.63
CA SER A 37 5.04 -9.44 -16.68
C SER A 37 5.30 -8.05 -16.10
N LYS A 38 5.89 -7.15 -16.91
CA LYS A 38 6.12 -5.73 -16.56
C LYS A 38 4.85 -4.98 -16.14
N GLN A 39 3.66 -5.51 -16.44
CA GLN A 39 2.39 -4.89 -16.04
C GLN A 39 2.00 -5.14 -14.58
N ILE A 40 2.52 -6.21 -13.97
CA ILE A 40 2.23 -6.59 -12.57
C ILE A 40 2.78 -5.55 -11.57
N PRO A 41 4.06 -5.11 -11.63
CA PRO A 41 4.58 -4.11 -10.70
C PRO A 41 3.81 -2.78 -10.79
N ASN A 42 3.44 -2.34 -12.00
CA ASN A 42 2.64 -1.11 -12.17
C ASN A 42 1.25 -1.23 -11.53
N LYS A 43 0.58 -2.38 -11.69
CA LYS A 43 -0.71 -2.64 -11.05
C LYS A 43 -0.57 -2.74 -9.53
N LEU A 44 0.55 -3.27 -9.04
CA LEU A 44 0.84 -3.36 -7.61
C LEU A 44 1.05 -1.98 -6.99
N GLU A 45 1.87 -1.13 -7.60
CA GLU A 45 2.08 0.24 -7.15
C GLU A 45 0.77 1.04 -7.14
N ALA A 46 -0.05 0.91 -8.19
CA ALA A 46 -1.37 1.56 -8.22
C ALA A 46 -2.29 1.06 -7.09
N THR A 47 -2.21 -0.23 -6.76
CA THR A 47 -2.98 -0.86 -5.68
C THR A 47 -2.50 -0.39 -4.31
N GLU A 48 -1.18 -0.37 -4.06
CA GLU A 48 -0.56 0.17 -2.85
C GLU A 48 -0.99 1.64 -2.63
N MET A 49 -0.94 2.44 -3.69
CA MET A 49 -1.37 3.84 -3.66
C MET A 49 -2.86 4.02 -3.35
N TRP A 50 -3.71 3.13 -3.86
CA TRP A 50 -5.15 3.16 -3.58
C TRP A 50 -5.44 2.87 -2.10
N PHE A 51 -4.77 1.87 -1.52
CA PHE A 51 -4.91 1.54 -0.10
C PHE A 51 -4.40 2.68 0.80
N LEU A 52 -3.26 3.28 0.49
CA LEU A 52 -2.72 4.41 1.25
C LEU A 52 -3.66 5.62 1.26
N ARG A 53 -4.20 6.00 0.09
CA ARG A 53 -5.19 7.09 0.00
C ARG A 53 -6.43 6.81 0.84
N ARG A 54 -6.88 5.56 0.87
CA ARG A 54 -8.05 5.14 1.65
C ARG A 54 -7.77 5.14 3.16
N MET A 55 -6.59 4.71 3.58
CA MET A 55 -6.15 4.76 4.98
C MET A 55 -6.01 6.18 5.51
N LEU A 56 -5.44 7.07 4.68
CA LEU A 56 -5.25 8.50 4.98
C LEU A 56 -6.53 9.33 4.76
N ARG A 57 -7.61 8.72 4.26
CA ARG A 57 -8.90 9.38 3.95
C ARG A 57 -8.73 10.59 3.03
N ILE A 58 -7.77 10.52 2.10
CA ILE A 58 -7.51 11.59 1.15
C ILE A 58 -8.64 11.59 0.12
N PRO A 59 -9.43 12.67 0.01
CA PRO A 59 -10.46 12.73 -1.01
C PRO A 59 -9.79 12.82 -2.38
N TRP A 60 -10.40 12.20 -3.38
CA TRP A 60 -9.88 12.21 -4.76
C TRP A 60 -9.80 13.64 -5.33
N THR A 61 -10.63 14.56 -4.82
CA THR A 61 -10.64 15.99 -5.17
C THR A 61 -9.39 16.75 -4.74
N ALA A 62 -8.63 16.24 -3.75
CA ALA A 62 -7.43 16.90 -3.26
C ALA A 62 -6.26 16.88 -4.27
N LYS A 63 -6.39 16.15 -5.40
CA LYS A 63 -5.37 16.04 -6.47
C LYS A 63 -3.92 15.94 -5.96
N LYS A 64 -3.70 15.20 -4.85
CA LYS A 64 -2.36 15.03 -4.27
C LYS A 64 -1.51 14.08 -5.11
N THR A 65 -0.27 14.48 -5.37
CA THR A 65 0.75 13.66 -6.05
C THR A 65 1.05 12.39 -5.25
N ASN A 66 1.40 11.30 -5.96
CA ASN A 66 1.71 10.01 -5.33
C ASN A 66 2.87 10.14 -4.32
N GLU A 67 3.88 10.95 -4.64
CA GLU A 67 5.03 11.24 -3.78
C GLU A 67 4.61 11.87 -2.45
N ARG A 68 3.68 12.84 -2.49
CA ARG A 68 3.20 13.53 -1.28
C ARG A 68 2.40 12.58 -0.39
N VAL A 69 1.59 11.72 -0.99
CA VAL A 69 0.84 10.67 -0.27
C VAL A 69 1.80 9.67 0.39
N LEU A 70 2.84 9.24 -0.32
CA LEU A 70 3.88 8.36 0.22
C LEU A 70 4.65 9.04 1.35
N ASN A 71 4.97 10.32 1.24
CA ASN A 71 5.67 11.06 2.28
C ASN A 71 4.82 11.19 3.55
N GLU A 72 3.52 11.47 3.41
CA GLU A 72 2.57 11.48 4.53
C GLU A 72 2.43 10.11 5.18
N ALA A 73 2.45 9.02 4.40
CA ALA A 73 2.44 7.64 4.90
C ALA A 73 3.78 7.19 5.52
N ARG A 74 4.91 7.75 5.09
CA ARG A 74 6.26 7.44 5.58
C ARG A 74 6.58 8.15 6.91
N LYS A 75 6.07 9.36 7.12
CA LYS A 75 6.21 10.11 8.39
C LYS A 75 5.61 9.39 9.60
N THR A 76 4.74 8.39 9.38
CA THR A 76 4.02 7.66 10.43
C THR A 76 4.66 6.30 10.80
N GLY A 77 5.84 5.98 10.30
CA GLY A 77 6.56 4.71 10.59
C GLY A 77 7.27 4.18 9.36
N THR A 78 8.58 3.92 9.50
CA THR A 78 9.55 3.56 8.46
C THR A 78 9.06 2.43 7.56
N PHE A 79 8.81 2.73 6.28
CA PHE A 79 8.53 1.73 5.26
C PHE A 79 9.79 1.45 4.46
N GLY A 80 10.37 0.27 4.70
CA GLY A 80 11.18 -0.52 3.79
C GLY A 80 12.12 0.25 2.86
N ASN A 81 13.33 0.50 3.35
CA ASN A 81 14.50 0.87 2.53
C ASN A 81 15.06 -0.32 1.71
N ASN A 82 14.36 -1.46 1.63
CA ASN A 82 14.88 -2.72 1.10
C ASN A 82 14.05 -3.27 -0.10
N ARG A 83 13.61 -2.40 -1.01
CA ARG A 83 13.13 -2.82 -2.35
C ARG A 83 14.11 -2.38 -3.46
N LYS A 84 15.40 -2.23 -3.13
CA LYS A 84 16.49 -2.21 -4.11
C LYS A 84 17.11 -3.61 -4.13
N VAL A 85 16.55 -4.47 -4.98
CA VAL A 85 17.31 -5.51 -5.69
C VAL A 85 17.41 -5.06 -7.14
#